data_AF-A0A0G1XWY1-F1
#
_entry.id   AF-A0A0G1XWY1-F1
#
_cell.length_a   1.000
_cell.length_b   1.000
_cell.length_c   1.000
_cell.angle_alpha   90.00
_cell.angle_beta   90.00
_cell.angle_gamma   90.00
#
_symmetry.space_group_name_H-M   'P 1'
#
loop_
_entity.id
_entity.type
_entity.pdbx_description
1 polymer ?
#
loop_
_entity_poly.entity_id
_entity_poly.type
_entity_poly.pdbx_seq_one_letter_code
_entity_poly.pdbx_strand_id
1 'polypeptide(L)'
;MKYLSSFKKISRAKQLGLFLAGTVLAWTLGLPAFLGTASAAGLTDISDTITDSAPSYTANHVIDYTSSSTVTAGQTIKIQFDPAGDSFDLSAVVAADISATGMTVVPAIGNCDVLTDEVYPTIDSSAPDESVTLTVCAGDTVIAGVKQVTIGNNHAINPASPGSYVIRIAGTQADSADTRVAIVNTVTVTASVDTSLTFSNSEHLRSVLQRLQHRTLRLLQMPQMVSL
;
A
#
# COMPACT_ATOMS: atom_id res chain seq x y z
N MET A 1 -30.91 49.42 -43.67
CA MET A 1 -30.86 48.09 -43.00
C MET A 1 -29.83 47.98 -41.86
N LYS A 2 -29.37 49.06 -41.20
CA LYS A 2 -28.42 48.96 -40.05
C LYS A 2 -29.09 48.87 -38.66
N TYR A 3 -30.32 49.36 -38.51
CA TYR A 3 -31.03 49.41 -37.22
C TYR A 3 -31.46 48.05 -36.66
N LEU A 4 -31.88 47.10 -37.51
CA LEU A 4 -32.34 45.77 -37.07
C LEU A 4 -31.23 44.93 -36.40
N SER A 5 -29.96 45.18 -36.75
CA SER A 5 -28.82 44.48 -36.14
C SER A 5 -28.54 44.93 -34.69
N SER A 6 -28.86 46.18 -34.36
CA SER A 6 -28.61 46.75 -33.03
C SER A 6 -29.64 46.28 -32.00
N PHE A 7 -30.90 46.15 -32.39
CA PHE A 7 -31.96 45.61 -31.51
C PHE A 7 -31.74 44.13 -31.15
N LYS A 8 -31.23 43.30 -32.07
CA LYS A 8 -30.83 41.91 -31.77
C LYS A 8 -29.68 41.82 -30.77
N LYS A 9 -28.72 42.76 -30.79
CA LYS A 9 -27.59 42.78 -29.84
C LYS A 9 -28.04 43.16 -28.43
N ILE A 10 -28.95 44.12 -28.29
CA ILE A 10 -29.50 44.54 -26.99
C ILE A 10 -30.38 43.45 -26.37
N SER A 11 -31.17 42.75 -27.19
CA SER A 11 -31.97 41.60 -26.74
C SER A 11 -31.10 40.48 -26.17
N ARG A 12 -29.96 40.17 -26.82
CA ARG A 12 -29.03 39.14 -26.37
C ARG A 12 -28.28 39.53 -25.09
N ALA A 13 -27.89 40.79 -24.95
CA ALA A 13 -27.24 41.29 -23.75
C ALA A 13 -28.15 41.22 -22.52
N LYS A 14 -29.45 41.52 -22.68
CA LYS A 14 -30.44 41.40 -21.59
C LYS A 14 -30.66 39.95 -21.15
N GLN A 15 -30.74 39.02 -22.11
CA GLN A 15 -30.86 37.59 -21.79
C GLN A 15 -29.62 37.07 -21.07
N LEU A 16 -28.42 37.50 -21.48
CA LEU A 16 -27.17 37.11 -20.81
C LEU A 16 -27.12 37.64 -19.37
N GLY A 17 -27.52 38.90 -19.14
CA GLY A 17 -27.53 39.50 -17.81
C GLY A 17 -28.51 38.82 -16.84
N LEU A 18 -29.71 38.47 -17.32
CA LEU A 18 -30.70 37.73 -16.55
C LEU A 18 -30.22 36.33 -16.18
N PHE A 19 -29.56 35.64 -17.12
CA PHE A 19 -29.01 34.32 -16.87
C PHE A 19 -27.90 34.39 -15.80
N LEU A 20 -26.94 35.31 -15.96
CA LEU A 20 -25.83 35.48 -15.02
C LEU A 20 -26.31 35.83 -13.60
N ALA A 21 -27.27 36.75 -13.49
CA ALA A 21 -27.86 37.13 -12.21
C ALA A 21 -28.60 35.95 -11.56
N GLY A 22 -29.33 35.16 -12.35
CA GLY A 22 -29.99 33.94 -11.90
C GLY A 22 -29.01 32.91 -11.37
N THR A 23 -27.90 32.66 -12.08
CA THR A 23 -26.87 31.71 -11.63
C THR A 23 -26.22 32.16 -10.33
N VAL A 24 -25.84 33.43 -10.22
CA VAL A 24 -25.21 33.96 -8.99
C VAL A 24 -26.18 33.86 -7.81
N LEU A 25 -27.45 34.20 -7.99
CA LEU A 25 -28.48 34.06 -6.94
C LEU A 25 -28.70 32.59 -6.55
N ALA A 26 -28.71 31.66 -7.51
CA ALA A 26 -28.79 30.24 -7.20
C ALA A 26 -27.59 29.77 -6.36
N TRP A 27 -26.38 30.24 -6.66
CA TRP A 27 -25.19 29.91 -5.88
C TRP A 27 -25.18 30.56 -4.49
N THR A 28 -25.62 31.81 -4.34
CA THR A 28 -25.63 32.51 -3.04
C THR A 28 -26.78 32.10 -2.12
N LEU A 29 -27.93 31.71 -2.67
CA LEU A 29 -29.08 31.21 -1.90
C LEU A 29 -28.93 29.74 -1.49
N GLY A 30 -27.78 29.12 -1.75
CA GLY A 30 -27.48 27.78 -1.28
C GLY A 30 -28.15 26.67 -2.08
N LEU A 31 -28.51 26.90 -3.36
CA LEU A 31 -28.93 25.81 -4.25
C LEU A 31 -27.93 24.63 -4.26
N PRO A 32 -26.59 24.85 -4.17
CA PRO A 32 -25.62 23.75 -4.01
C PRO A 32 -25.77 22.96 -2.69
N ALA A 33 -26.32 23.55 -1.63
CA ALA A 33 -26.58 22.84 -0.39
C ALA A 33 -27.87 21.98 -0.48
N PHE A 34 -28.83 22.38 -1.32
CA PHE A 34 -30.01 21.58 -1.65
C PHE A 34 -29.71 20.45 -2.63
N LEU A 35 -28.72 20.64 -3.51
CA LEU A 35 -28.13 19.60 -4.35
C LEU A 35 -27.06 18.89 -3.53
N GLY A 36 -27.48 18.12 -2.52
CA GLY A 36 -26.64 17.51 -1.49
C GLY A 36 -25.18 17.31 -1.90
N THR A 37 -24.26 17.99 -1.21
CA THR A 37 -22.84 17.69 -1.33
C THR A 37 -22.65 16.24 -0.90
N ALA A 38 -22.22 15.37 -1.81
CA ALA A 38 -21.83 14.00 -1.47
C ALA A 38 -20.61 14.06 -0.53
N SER A 39 -20.85 14.21 0.76
CA SER A 39 -19.85 14.06 1.80
C SER A 39 -19.80 12.57 2.11
N ALA A 40 -18.93 11.83 1.42
CA ALA A 40 -18.48 10.55 1.94
C ALA A 40 -17.73 10.84 3.24
N ALA A 41 -18.03 10.11 4.30
CA ALA A 41 -17.15 10.14 5.46
C ALA A 41 -15.79 9.57 5.02
N GLY A 42 -14.69 10.17 5.48
CA GLY A 42 -13.36 9.76 5.03
C GLY A 42 -12.87 8.57 5.82
N LEU A 43 -12.24 7.59 5.15
CA LEU A 43 -11.32 6.70 5.85
C LEU A 43 -10.09 7.49 6.30
N THR A 44 -9.54 7.17 7.47
CA THR A 44 -8.25 7.71 7.92
C THR A 44 -7.19 6.63 7.95
N ASP A 45 -5.91 7.04 8.05
CA ASP A 45 -4.77 6.13 8.21
C ASP A 45 -4.67 5.06 7.11
N ILE A 46 -5.09 5.41 5.89
CA ILE A 46 -5.11 4.48 4.75
C ILE A 46 -3.69 4.24 4.20
N SER A 47 -3.31 2.97 4.06
CA SER A 47 -2.06 2.56 3.42
C SER A 47 -2.20 1.21 2.73
N ASP A 48 -1.36 0.96 1.72
CA ASP A 48 -1.18 -0.36 1.11
C ASP A 48 0.31 -0.70 1.14
N THR A 49 0.65 -1.81 1.81
CA THR A 49 2.00 -2.35 1.85
C THR A 49 2.09 -3.57 0.95
N ILE A 50 3.00 -3.51 -0.02
CA ILE A 50 3.25 -4.56 -1.00
C ILE A 50 4.55 -5.31 -0.71
N THR A 51 4.58 -6.63 -0.89
CA THR A 51 5.80 -7.44 -0.63
C THR A 51 6.86 -7.36 -1.71
N ASP A 52 6.48 -7.14 -2.96
CA ASP A 52 7.40 -6.91 -4.08
C ASP A 52 6.82 -5.83 -5.00
N SER A 53 7.57 -4.74 -5.20
CA SER A 53 7.15 -3.61 -6.03
C SER A 53 7.65 -3.69 -7.47
N ALA A 54 8.27 -4.80 -7.88
CA ALA A 54 8.79 -4.97 -9.24
C ALA A 54 7.63 -5.08 -10.27
N PRO A 55 7.78 -4.51 -11.48
CA PRO A 55 6.75 -4.61 -12.51
C PRO A 55 6.53 -6.06 -12.97
N SER A 56 5.27 -6.46 -13.17
CA SER A 56 4.86 -7.83 -13.57
C SER A 56 5.22 -8.94 -12.58
N TYR A 57 5.66 -8.61 -11.36
CA TYR A 57 5.87 -9.60 -10.30
C TYR A 57 4.60 -9.76 -9.48
N THR A 58 4.41 -10.96 -8.94
CA THR A 58 3.35 -11.25 -7.99
C THR A 58 3.69 -10.71 -6.60
N ALA A 59 2.70 -10.20 -5.88
CA ALA A 59 2.89 -9.70 -4.53
C ALA A 59 1.67 -9.93 -3.63
N ASN A 60 1.90 -9.87 -2.32
CA ASN A 60 0.85 -9.68 -1.33
C ASN A 60 0.56 -8.20 -1.17
N HIS A 61 -0.69 -7.86 -0.89
CA HIS A 61 -1.12 -6.53 -0.48
C HIS A 61 -1.65 -6.58 0.94
N VAL A 62 -1.22 -5.63 1.78
CA VAL A 62 -1.74 -5.42 3.13
C VAL A 62 -2.28 -4.01 3.20
N ILE A 63 -3.60 -3.90 3.17
CA ILE A 63 -4.33 -2.65 3.15
C ILE A 63 -4.82 -2.34 4.56
N ASP A 64 -4.26 -1.32 5.19
CA ASP A 64 -4.66 -0.82 6.51
C ASP A 64 -5.49 0.45 6.36
N TYR A 65 -6.55 0.58 7.15
CA TYR A 65 -7.37 1.80 7.20
C TYR A 65 -8.19 1.88 8.49
N THR A 66 -8.61 3.08 8.86
CA THR A 66 -9.58 3.32 9.94
C THR A 66 -10.91 3.78 9.34
N SER A 67 -11.96 3.00 9.58
CA SER A 67 -13.32 3.37 9.20
C SER A 67 -13.98 4.20 10.30
N SER A 68 -14.66 5.26 9.88
CA SER A 68 -15.37 6.21 10.74
C SER A 68 -16.85 5.86 10.93
N SER A 69 -17.39 5.03 10.04
CA SER A 69 -18.78 4.58 10.07
C SER A 69 -18.90 3.06 10.19
N THR A 70 -20.09 2.60 10.56
CA THR A 70 -20.40 1.18 10.68
C THR A 70 -20.97 0.69 9.34
N VAL A 71 -20.52 -0.47 8.88
CA VAL A 71 -20.97 -1.11 7.63
C VAL A 71 -21.99 -2.19 7.98
N THR A 72 -23.20 -2.07 7.46
CA THR A 72 -24.32 -2.97 7.83
C THR A 72 -24.52 -4.10 6.81
N ALA A 73 -25.29 -5.12 7.20
CA ALA A 73 -25.67 -6.25 6.35
C ALA A 73 -26.02 -5.84 4.91
N GLY A 74 -25.41 -6.54 3.94
CA GLY A 74 -25.58 -6.31 2.51
C GLY A 74 -24.82 -5.11 1.94
N GLN A 75 -24.20 -4.27 2.78
CA GLN A 75 -23.26 -3.28 2.29
C GLN A 75 -21.92 -3.91 1.94
N THR A 76 -21.17 -3.21 1.10
CA THR A 76 -19.91 -3.67 0.53
C THR A 76 -18.76 -2.73 0.90
N ILE A 77 -17.63 -3.35 1.19
CA ILE A 77 -16.30 -2.74 1.29
C ILE A 77 -15.53 -3.21 0.06
N LYS A 78 -15.31 -2.32 -0.90
CA LYS A 78 -14.65 -2.63 -2.17
C LYS A 78 -13.26 -2.03 -2.20
N ILE A 79 -12.25 -2.89 -2.33
CA ILE A 79 -10.87 -2.50 -2.59
C ILE A 79 -10.64 -2.62 -4.09
N GLN A 80 -10.54 -1.49 -4.77
CA GLN A 80 -10.38 -1.39 -6.22
C GLN A 80 -8.94 -1.02 -6.57
N PHE A 81 -8.35 -1.76 -7.50
CA PHE A 81 -6.99 -1.62 -7.97
C PHE A 81 -6.97 -0.82 -9.26
N ASP A 82 -6.26 0.31 -9.25
CA ASP A 82 -6.11 1.22 -10.39
C ASP A 82 -7.42 1.53 -11.14
N PRO A 83 -8.41 2.18 -10.47
CA PRO A 83 -9.75 2.43 -11.02
C PRO A 83 -9.82 3.18 -12.37
N ALA A 84 -8.71 3.77 -12.81
CA ALA A 84 -8.62 4.50 -14.07
C ALA A 84 -7.83 3.75 -15.15
N GLY A 85 -7.03 2.76 -14.76
CA GLY A 85 -5.97 2.22 -15.60
C GLY A 85 -5.87 0.70 -15.63
N ASP A 86 -6.53 -0.03 -14.71
CA ASP A 86 -6.75 -1.49 -14.81
C ASP A 86 -5.48 -2.22 -15.26
N SER A 87 -4.45 -2.02 -14.45
CA SER A 87 -3.10 -2.50 -14.74
C SER A 87 -2.68 -3.64 -13.82
N PHE A 88 -3.43 -3.89 -12.75
CA PHE A 88 -3.22 -5.05 -11.88
C PHE A 88 -3.89 -6.27 -12.47
N ASP A 89 -3.33 -7.46 -12.26
CA ASP A 89 -4.00 -8.72 -12.61
C ASP A 89 -4.29 -9.50 -11.33
N LEU A 90 -5.59 -9.66 -11.05
CA LEU A 90 -6.12 -10.39 -9.89
C LEU A 90 -6.68 -11.78 -10.29
N SER A 91 -6.44 -12.26 -11.51
CA SER A 91 -7.04 -13.49 -12.03
C SER A 91 -6.67 -14.76 -11.27
N ALA A 92 -5.53 -14.74 -10.57
CA ALA A 92 -5.09 -15.83 -9.69
C ALA A 92 -5.58 -15.69 -8.24
N VAL A 93 -6.12 -14.52 -7.86
CA VAL A 93 -6.58 -14.27 -6.49
C VAL A 93 -7.91 -14.99 -6.27
N VAL A 94 -7.99 -15.73 -5.17
CA VAL A 94 -9.19 -16.46 -4.74
C VAL A 94 -9.61 -16.05 -3.34
N ALA A 95 -10.84 -16.41 -2.94
CA ALA A 95 -11.38 -16.08 -1.60
C ALA A 95 -10.46 -16.55 -0.45
N ALA A 96 -9.74 -17.66 -0.62
CA ALA A 96 -8.81 -18.19 0.38
C ALA A 96 -7.54 -17.33 0.56
N ASP A 97 -7.24 -16.43 -0.38
CA ASP A 97 -6.14 -15.49 -0.27
C ASP A 97 -6.51 -14.26 0.58
N ILE A 98 -7.81 -14.07 0.84
CA ILE A 98 -8.32 -12.90 1.54
C ILE A 98 -8.44 -13.18 3.04
N SER A 99 -7.82 -12.34 3.85
CA SER A 99 -7.98 -12.35 5.29
C SER A 99 -8.11 -10.92 5.81
N ALA A 100 -8.71 -10.74 6.98
CA ALA A 100 -8.88 -9.42 7.55
C ALA A 100 -8.78 -9.42 9.08
N THR A 101 -8.44 -8.25 9.63
CA THR A 101 -8.56 -7.93 11.05
C THR A 101 -9.62 -6.85 11.23
N GLY A 102 -10.42 -6.96 12.30
CA GLY A 102 -11.54 -6.04 12.56
C GLY A 102 -12.84 -6.41 11.85
N MET A 103 -12.88 -7.56 11.18
CA MET A 103 -14.04 -8.27 10.64
C MET A 103 -13.64 -9.74 10.42
N THR A 104 -14.60 -10.65 10.27
CA THR A 104 -14.34 -12.08 10.03
C THR A 104 -14.58 -12.41 8.56
N VAL A 105 -13.55 -12.83 7.82
CA VAL A 105 -13.71 -13.23 6.41
C VAL A 105 -14.14 -14.69 6.35
N VAL A 106 -15.29 -14.95 5.73
CA VAL A 106 -15.76 -16.29 5.39
C VAL A 106 -15.63 -16.54 3.89
N PRO A 107 -15.40 -17.80 3.43
CA PRO A 107 -15.02 -18.06 2.04
C PRO A 107 -16.12 -17.74 1.00
N ALA A 108 -17.39 -17.79 1.39
CA ALA A 108 -18.53 -17.56 0.50
C ALA A 108 -19.78 -17.18 1.31
N ILE A 109 -20.80 -16.66 0.63
CA ILE A 109 -22.09 -16.30 1.24
C ILE A 109 -22.76 -17.45 2.00
N GLY A 110 -22.58 -18.70 1.55
CA GLY A 110 -23.12 -19.89 2.22
C GLY A 110 -22.43 -20.25 3.54
N ASN A 111 -21.34 -19.55 3.86
CA ASN A 111 -20.59 -19.69 5.10
C ASN A 111 -20.87 -18.57 6.10
N CYS A 112 -21.69 -17.58 5.75
CA CYS A 112 -22.23 -16.65 6.75
C CYS A 112 -23.01 -17.45 7.78
N ASP A 113 -22.55 -17.49 9.03
CA ASP A 113 -23.15 -18.29 10.08
C ASP A 113 -23.82 -17.44 11.17
N VAL A 114 -23.57 -17.73 12.44
CA VAL A 114 -24.14 -17.02 13.60
C VAL A 114 -23.06 -16.27 14.37
N LEU A 115 -21.84 -16.20 13.84
CA LEU A 115 -20.83 -15.30 14.33
C LEU A 115 -21.25 -13.86 14.04
N THR A 116 -20.46 -12.92 14.56
CA THR A 116 -20.69 -11.49 14.34
C THR A 116 -19.61 -10.94 13.44
N ASP A 117 -19.98 -9.95 12.65
CA ASP A 117 -19.08 -9.14 11.81
C ASP A 117 -18.49 -9.95 10.64
N GLU A 118 -19.26 -10.91 10.13
CA GLU A 118 -18.86 -11.74 9.00
C GLU A 118 -18.98 -11.00 7.66
N VAL A 119 -17.98 -11.21 6.80
CA VAL A 119 -17.96 -10.73 5.42
C VAL A 119 -17.51 -11.84 4.48
N TYR A 120 -18.01 -11.86 3.25
CA TYR A 120 -17.52 -12.78 2.23
C TYR A 120 -16.91 -12.01 1.04
N PRO A 121 -15.76 -12.45 0.50
CA PRO A 121 -15.11 -11.78 -0.62
C PRO A 121 -15.72 -12.20 -1.96
N THR A 122 -15.72 -11.28 -2.90
CA THR A 122 -15.89 -11.54 -4.34
C THR A 122 -14.75 -10.84 -5.06
N ILE A 123 -14.07 -11.57 -5.94
CA ILE A 123 -12.96 -11.06 -6.74
C ILE A 123 -13.50 -10.76 -8.13
N ASP A 124 -13.27 -9.53 -8.59
CA ASP A 124 -13.42 -9.17 -9.99
C ASP A 124 -12.03 -8.91 -10.56
N SER A 125 -11.67 -9.64 -11.61
CA SER A 125 -10.43 -9.44 -12.36
C SER A 125 -10.73 -8.92 -13.76
N SER A 126 -11.92 -8.35 -13.97
CA SER A 126 -12.39 -7.88 -15.26
C SER A 126 -12.21 -6.38 -15.37
N ALA A 127 -11.55 -6.00 -16.45
CA ALA A 127 -11.41 -4.64 -16.91
C ALA A 127 -12.76 -3.89 -16.94
N PRO A 128 -12.86 -2.64 -16.45
CA PRO A 128 -11.83 -1.76 -15.86
C PRO A 128 -11.90 -1.67 -14.32
N ASP A 129 -12.26 -2.75 -13.62
CA ASP A 129 -12.73 -2.70 -12.23
C ASP A 129 -12.18 -3.83 -11.36
N GLU A 130 -10.88 -4.07 -11.48
CA GLU A 130 -10.18 -5.10 -10.71
C GLU A 130 -10.33 -4.80 -9.23
N SER A 131 -10.98 -5.71 -8.52
CA SER A 131 -11.34 -5.44 -7.14
C SER A 131 -11.55 -6.68 -6.31
N VAL A 132 -11.37 -6.49 -5.01
CA VAL A 132 -11.84 -7.41 -3.98
C VAL A 132 -12.98 -6.70 -3.25
N THR A 133 -14.18 -7.27 -3.35
CA THR A 133 -15.37 -6.76 -2.68
C THR A 133 -15.73 -7.65 -1.50
N LEU A 134 -15.67 -7.11 -0.29
CA LEU A 134 -16.15 -7.77 0.93
C LEU A 134 -17.60 -7.35 1.15
N THR A 135 -18.52 -8.31 1.16
CA THR A 135 -19.94 -8.04 1.44
C THR A 135 -20.27 -8.48 2.85
N VAL A 136 -20.89 -7.60 3.64
CA VAL A 136 -21.32 -7.94 5.00
C VAL A 136 -22.47 -8.94 4.94
N CYS A 137 -22.32 -10.03 5.67
CA CYS A 137 -23.30 -11.12 5.78
C CYS A 137 -24.65 -10.62 6.31
N ALA A 138 -25.71 -11.38 6.03
CA ALA A 138 -27.07 -11.00 6.42
C ALA A 138 -27.24 -11.09 7.95
N GLY A 139 -27.66 -10.00 8.59
CA GLY A 139 -27.77 -9.93 10.05
C GLY A 139 -26.52 -9.41 10.75
N ASP A 140 -25.40 -9.30 10.03
CA ASP A 140 -24.13 -8.82 10.56
C ASP A 140 -23.95 -7.31 10.44
N THR A 141 -22.96 -6.81 11.18
CA THR A 141 -22.59 -5.40 11.17
C THR A 141 -21.11 -5.25 11.48
N VAL A 142 -20.30 -4.77 10.53
CA VAL A 142 -18.89 -4.46 10.79
C VAL A 142 -18.80 -3.08 11.42
N ILE A 143 -18.44 -3.05 12.71
CA ILE A 143 -18.32 -1.80 13.47
C ILE A 143 -17.21 -0.88 12.93
N ALA A 144 -17.35 0.42 13.15
CA ALA A 144 -16.29 1.40 12.88
C ALA A 144 -14.98 1.06 13.63
N GLY A 145 -13.84 1.52 13.11
CA GLY A 145 -12.52 1.32 13.72
C GLY A 145 -11.45 0.87 12.74
N VAL A 146 -10.31 0.46 13.28
CA VAL A 146 -9.15 -0.01 12.51
C VAL A 146 -9.46 -1.34 11.84
N LYS A 147 -9.19 -1.41 10.55
CA LYS A 147 -9.32 -2.60 9.71
C LYS A 147 -8.00 -2.84 8.98
N GLN A 148 -7.72 -4.11 8.75
CA GLN A 148 -6.66 -4.54 7.85
C GLN A 148 -7.24 -5.60 6.93
N VAL A 149 -7.01 -5.48 5.62
CA VAL A 149 -7.35 -6.50 4.64
C VAL A 149 -6.08 -6.95 3.95
N THR A 150 -5.82 -8.25 3.94
CA THR A 150 -4.67 -8.85 3.28
C THR A 150 -5.14 -9.65 2.07
N ILE A 151 -4.51 -9.39 0.92
CA ILE A 151 -4.53 -10.25 -0.26
C ILE A 151 -3.20 -11.01 -0.26
N GLY A 152 -3.25 -12.28 0.13
CA GLY A 152 -2.08 -13.11 0.40
C GLY A 152 -1.62 -13.98 -0.78
N ASN A 153 -0.72 -14.91 -0.46
CA ASN A 153 -0.17 -15.95 -1.33
C ASN A 153 0.56 -15.50 -2.61
N ASN A 154 0.87 -14.21 -2.75
CA ASN A 154 1.49 -13.61 -3.93
C ASN A 154 0.73 -13.99 -5.19
N HIS A 155 -0.57 -13.73 -5.23
CA HIS A 155 -1.40 -14.00 -6.41
C HIS A 155 -1.84 -12.74 -7.17
N ALA A 156 -1.74 -11.55 -6.57
CA ALA A 156 -1.93 -10.31 -7.30
C ALA A 156 -0.66 -9.98 -8.10
N ILE A 157 -0.81 -9.70 -9.40
CA ILE A 157 0.31 -9.35 -10.28
C ILE A 157 0.35 -7.82 -10.45
N ASN A 158 1.53 -7.25 -10.26
CA ASN A 158 1.78 -5.83 -10.44
C ASN A 158 1.67 -5.39 -11.90
N PRO A 159 1.28 -4.12 -12.13
CA PRO A 159 1.42 -3.45 -13.41
C PRO A 159 2.78 -3.66 -14.07
N ALA A 160 2.76 -3.84 -15.40
CA ALA A 160 3.98 -4.02 -16.18
C ALA A 160 4.82 -2.74 -16.33
N SER A 161 4.19 -1.58 -16.13
CA SER A 161 4.88 -0.28 -16.18
C SER A 161 5.21 0.22 -14.77
N PRO A 162 6.42 0.76 -14.53
CA PRO A 162 6.68 1.51 -13.31
C PRO A 162 5.78 2.74 -13.20
N GLY A 163 5.32 3.06 -12.01
CA GLY A 163 4.38 4.14 -11.79
C GLY A 163 3.84 4.22 -10.36
N SER A 164 2.95 5.18 -10.13
CA SER A 164 2.17 5.28 -8.90
C SER A 164 0.71 4.99 -9.23
N TYR A 165 0.20 3.92 -8.64
CA TYR A 165 -1.12 3.39 -8.91
C TYR A 165 -2.05 3.63 -7.73
N VAL A 166 -3.31 3.94 -8.01
CA VAL A 166 -4.32 4.21 -6.98
C VAL A 166 -4.91 2.91 -6.49
N ILE A 167 -4.97 2.74 -5.18
CA ILE A 167 -5.76 1.71 -4.51
C ILE A 167 -6.89 2.44 -3.81
N ARG A 168 -8.12 2.19 -4.26
CA ARG A 168 -9.31 2.86 -3.74
C ARG A 168 -10.08 1.93 -2.84
N ILE A 169 -10.44 2.42 -1.66
CA ILE A 169 -11.45 1.76 -0.83
C ILE A 169 -12.76 2.55 -1.01
N ALA A 170 -13.76 1.87 -1.55
CA ALA A 170 -15.09 2.38 -1.80
C ALA A 170 -16.11 1.26 -1.59
N GLY A 171 -17.27 1.32 -2.25
CA GLY A 171 -18.34 0.33 -2.14
C GLY A 171 -19.68 1.01 -1.90
N THR A 172 -20.59 0.30 -1.25
CA THR A 172 -21.87 0.87 -0.81
C THR A 172 -21.84 1.36 0.64
N GLN A 173 -20.73 1.14 1.34
CA GLN A 173 -20.46 1.78 2.63
C GLN A 173 -20.37 3.31 2.50
N ALA A 174 -20.55 4.03 3.61
CA ALA A 174 -20.47 5.50 3.61
C ALA A 174 -19.04 6.03 3.47
N ASP A 175 -18.04 5.25 3.90
CA ASP A 175 -16.66 5.69 3.91
C ASP A 175 -15.94 5.40 2.60
N SER A 176 -15.09 6.34 2.14
CA SER A 176 -14.21 6.11 1.01
C SER A 176 -12.89 6.87 1.14
N ALA A 177 -11.82 6.32 0.56
CA ALA A 177 -10.54 7.02 0.40
C ALA A 177 -9.68 6.33 -0.67
N ASP A 178 -8.68 7.08 -1.15
CA ASP A 178 -7.66 6.58 -2.06
C ASP A 178 -6.31 6.54 -1.32
N THR A 179 -5.56 5.45 -1.51
CA THR A 179 -4.13 5.38 -1.24
C THR A 179 -3.39 5.04 -2.52
N ARG A 180 -2.06 4.99 -2.47
CA ARG A 180 -1.22 4.75 -3.63
C ARG A 180 -0.11 3.76 -3.34
N VAL A 181 0.11 2.86 -4.27
CA VAL A 181 1.27 1.96 -4.29
C VAL A 181 2.22 2.38 -5.42
N ALA A 182 3.52 2.27 -5.17
CA ALA A 182 4.54 2.56 -6.17
C ALA A 182 5.09 1.25 -6.74
N ILE A 183 5.04 1.12 -8.06
CA ILE A 183 5.69 0.04 -8.81
C ILE A 183 6.99 0.60 -9.36
N VAL A 184 8.11 -0.02 -9.00
CA VAL A 184 9.46 0.47 -9.31
C VAL A 184 10.35 -0.66 -9.81
N ASN A 185 11.23 -0.35 -10.76
CA ASN A 185 12.19 -1.32 -11.27
C ASN A 185 13.10 -1.84 -10.16
N THR A 186 13.45 -3.13 -10.24
CA THR A 186 14.42 -3.74 -9.33
C THR A 186 15.77 -3.03 -9.43
N VAL A 187 16.27 -2.52 -8.30
CA VAL A 187 17.59 -1.92 -8.22
C VAL A 187 18.60 -3.00 -7.85
N THR A 188 19.51 -3.31 -8.76
CA THR A 188 20.62 -4.22 -8.47
C THR A 188 21.74 -3.45 -7.77
N VAL A 189 22.01 -3.77 -6.50
CA VAL A 189 23.11 -3.20 -5.73
C VAL A 189 24.25 -4.20 -5.65
N THR A 190 25.37 -3.92 -6.33
CA THR A 190 26.61 -4.70 -6.21
C THR A 190 27.55 -4.04 -5.22
N ALA A 191 27.91 -4.75 -4.16
CA ALA A 191 28.97 -4.35 -3.23
C ALA A 191 30.25 -5.14 -3.52
N SER A 192 31.39 -4.44 -3.64
CA SER A 192 32.72 -5.05 -3.61
C SER A 192 33.28 -4.92 -2.21
N VAL A 193 33.63 -6.03 -1.58
CA VAL A 193 34.29 -6.04 -0.28
C VAL A 193 35.75 -6.45 -0.48
N ASP A 194 36.65 -5.48 -0.35
CA ASP A 194 38.09 -5.76 -0.33
C ASP A 194 38.44 -6.45 1.00
N THR A 195 38.85 -7.71 0.93
CA THR A 195 39.29 -8.47 2.09
C THR A 195 40.78 -8.23 2.32
N SER A 196 41.13 -7.33 3.25
CA SER A 196 42.50 -7.23 3.76
C SER A 196 42.58 -7.80 5.18
N LEU A 197 43.36 -8.87 5.34
CA LEU A 197 43.68 -9.47 6.64
C LEU A 197 45.11 -9.04 7.00
N THR A 198 45.25 -8.12 7.96
CA THR A 198 46.56 -7.71 8.48
C THR A 198 46.85 -8.46 9.77
N PHE A 199 47.87 -9.32 9.77
CA PHE A 199 48.37 -9.99 10.98
C PHE A 199 49.53 -9.19 11.57
N SER A 200 49.36 -8.63 12.77
CA SER A 200 50.45 -7.95 13.51
C SER A 200 51.12 -8.91 14.50
N ASN A 201 52.23 -9.53 14.08
CA ASN A 201 53.03 -10.41 14.95
C ASN A 201 53.94 -9.59 15.88
N SER A 202 53.35 -8.89 16.87
CA SER A 202 54.12 -8.16 17.91
C SER A 202 54.56 -9.07 19.07
N GLU A 203 53.69 -9.98 19.52
CA GLU A 203 53.91 -10.78 20.74
C GLU A 203 54.80 -12.01 20.51
N HIS A 204 54.72 -12.64 19.32
CA HIS A 204 55.44 -13.90 19.06
C HIS A 204 56.96 -13.70 18.92
N LEU A 205 57.40 -12.60 18.28
CA LEU A 205 58.82 -12.26 18.12
C LEU A 205 59.50 -11.97 19.47
N ARG A 206 58.79 -11.33 20.41
CA ARG A 206 59.33 -11.03 21.76
C ARG A 206 59.59 -12.31 22.55
N SER A 207 58.68 -13.29 22.49
CA SER A 207 58.84 -14.60 23.14
C SER A 207 60.01 -15.41 22.57
N VAL A 208 60.21 -15.39 21.24
CA VAL A 208 61.34 -16.12 20.60
C VAL A 208 62.68 -15.47 20.94
N LEU A 209 62.76 -14.14 20.93
CA LEU A 209 63.98 -13.40 21.33
C LEU A 209 64.35 -13.65 22.81
N GLN A 210 63.38 -13.64 23.72
CA GLN A 210 63.64 -13.96 25.14
C GLN A 210 64.16 -15.39 25.33
N ARG A 211 63.59 -16.38 24.61
CA ARG A 211 64.05 -17.77 24.70
C ARG A 211 65.45 -17.97 24.13
N LEU A 212 65.82 -17.23 23.07
CA LEU A 212 67.16 -17.27 22.50
C LEU A 212 68.20 -16.65 23.45
N GLN A 213 67.91 -15.49 24.03
CA GLN A 213 68.81 -14.87 25.02
C GLN A 213 69.05 -15.78 26.23
N HIS A 214 68.01 -16.46 26.71
CA HIS A 214 68.14 -17.36 27.86
C HIS A 214 68.96 -18.64 27.55
N ARG A 215 68.91 -19.15 26.31
CA ARG A 215 69.71 -20.30 25.87
C ARG A 215 71.18 -19.95 25.67
N THR A 216 71.50 -18.79 25.11
CA THR A 216 72.88 -18.36 24.87
C THR A 216 73.62 -18.12 26.19
N LEU A 217 72.95 -17.58 27.22
CA LEU A 217 73.55 -17.37 28.54
C LEU A 217 73.92 -18.69 29.25
N ARG A 218 73.13 -19.75 29.04
CA ARG A 218 73.33 -21.07 29.67
C ARG A 218 74.51 -21.85 29.08
N LEU A 219 74.86 -21.60 27.82
CA LEU A 219 75.98 -22.25 27.14
C LEU A 219 77.35 -21.68 27.53
N LEU A 220 77.41 -20.44 28.04
CA LEU A 220 78.66 -19.78 28.45
C LEU A 220 79.10 -20.10 29.89
N GLN A 221 78.28 -20.81 30.68
CA GLN A 221 78.57 -21.16 32.08
C GLN A 221 78.94 -22.63 32.30
N MET A 222 79.27 -23.39 31.25
CA MET A 222 79.72 -24.78 31.44
C MET A 222 81.16 -24.84 32.00
N PRO A 223 81.39 -25.48 33.17
CA PRO A 223 82.70 -25.54 33.81
C PRO A 223 83.66 -26.48 33.05
N GLN A 224 84.90 -26.05 32.88
CA GLN A 224 85.97 -26.87 32.30
C GLN A 224 86.23 -28.09 33.19
N MET A 225 85.92 -29.29 32.68
CA MET A 225 86.38 -30.54 33.29
C MET A 225 87.82 -30.81 32.89
N VAL A 226 88.68 -30.80 33.91
CA VAL A 226 90.09 -31.18 33.93
C VAL A 226 90.20 -32.69 33.67
N SER A 227 91.02 -33.09 32.68
CA SER A 227 91.43 -34.48 32.48
C SER A 227 92.73 -34.74 33.25
N LEU A 228 92.71 -35.81 34.05
CA LEU A 228 93.89 -36.55 34.51
C LEU A 228 94.58 -37.26 33.34
#